data_AF-A0A7V3KP64-F1
#
_entry.id   AF-A0A7V3KP64-F1
#
_cell.length_a   1.000
_cell.length_b   1.000
_cell.length_c   1.000
_cell.angle_alpha   90.00
_cell.angle_beta   90.00
_cell.angle_gamma   90.00
#
_symmetry.space_group_name_H-M   'P 1'
#
loop_
_entity.id
_entity.type
_entity.pdbx_description
1 polymer ?
#
loop_
_entity_poly.entity_id
_entity_poly.type
_entity_poly.pdbx_seq_one_letter_code
_entity_poly.pdbx_strand_id
1 'polypeptide(L)'
;MIFILLLLNQIDSTLLANLKEKPFKTEFVEVVQYKEMKTQDTFRGNLTRKGSNIKMEVVYPSKETYLIRNDTLFVISQGKVTSYPLEEDALKLLNFQFLSDTINYELKVSEDTLYLKSKKESLFLMAKLVIQKGIPEILSIEDEEKILKFSFKKWKFYE
;
A
#
# COMPACT_ATOMS: atom_id res chain seq x y z
N MET A 1 22.58 -0.46 -10.31
CA MET A 1 22.26 -0.58 -8.87
C MET A 1 22.62 0.68 -8.06
N ILE A 2 23.68 1.43 -8.40
CA ILE A 2 24.13 2.63 -7.65
C ILE A 2 23.22 3.86 -7.84
N PHE A 3 22.55 4.00 -8.98
CA PHE A 3 21.76 5.21 -9.31
C PHE A 3 20.38 5.28 -8.60
N ILE A 4 19.77 4.13 -8.29
CA ILE A 4 18.48 4.06 -7.57
C ILE A 4 18.68 4.41 -6.08
N LEU A 5 19.83 4.03 -5.50
CA LEU A 5 20.23 4.40 -4.13
C LEU A 5 20.46 5.91 -3.97
N LEU A 6 20.94 6.59 -5.02
CA LEU A 6 21.16 8.05 -4.99
C LEU A 6 19.85 8.85 -5.06
N LEU A 7 18.83 8.38 -5.77
CA LEU A 7 17.49 9.02 -5.80
C LEU A 7 16.73 8.84 -4.47
N LEU A 8 16.95 7.72 -3.78
CA LEU A 8 16.43 7.50 -2.43
C LEU A 8 17.06 8.40 -1.35
N ASN A 9 18.14 9.12 -1.65
CA ASN A 9 18.74 10.10 -0.73
C ASN A 9 18.03 11.47 -0.75
N GLN A 10 17.16 11.74 -1.72
CA GLN A 10 16.36 12.98 -1.76
C GLN A 10 15.04 12.86 -1.02
N ILE A 11 14.50 11.64 -0.92
CA ILE A 11 13.42 11.30 -0.01
C ILE A 11 14.07 11.08 1.35
N ASP A 12 13.62 11.74 2.41
CA ASP A 12 14.21 11.65 3.75
C ASP A 12 14.40 10.17 4.15
N SER A 13 15.64 9.69 4.02
CA SER A 13 16.00 8.27 4.03
C SER A 13 15.68 7.62 5.38
N THR A 14 15.69 8.44 6.43
CA THR A 14 15.31 8.13 7.81
C THR A 14 13.84 7.73 7.93
N LEU A 15 12.94 8.39 7.20
CA LEU A 15 11.51 8.15 7.28
C LEU A 15 11.05 6.99 6.40
N LEU A 16 11.69 6.79 5.24
CA LEU A 16 11.48 5.58 4.45
C LEU A 16 11.99 4.33 5.19
N ALA A 17 13.11 4.45 5.92
CA ALA A 17 13.57 3.44 6.85
C ALA A 17 12.54 3.20 7.97
N ASN A 18 11.97 4.26 8.56
CA ASN A 18 10.90 4.11 9.55
C ASN A 18 9.66 3.38 8.99
N LEU A 19 9.24 3.63 7.74
CA LEU A 19 8.15 2.87 7.11
C LEU A 19 8.48 1.39 6.95
N LYS A 20 9.76 1.05 6.72
CA LYS A 20 10.23 -0.33 6.59
C LYS A 20 10.40 -1.02 7.93
N GLU A 21 10.90 -0.32 8.94
CA GLU A 21 11.40 -0.93 10.18
C GLU A 21 10.49 -0.69 11.39
N LYS A 22 9.82 0.47 11.48
CA LYS A 22 9.02 0.81 12.65
C LYS A 22 7.57 0.36 12.52
N PRO A 23 6.95 -0.09 13.62
CA PRO A 23 5.50 -0.22 13.68
C PRO A 23 4.84 1.14 13.46
N PHE A 24 3.69 1.15 12.78
CA PHE A 24 2.95 2.38 12.55
C PHE A 24 1.43 2.17 12.60
N LYS A 25 0.72 3.28 12.76
CA LYS A 25 -0.71 3.39 12.56
C LYS A 25 -1.02 4.64 11.72
N THR A 26 -1.97 4.51 10.80
CA THR A 26 -2.46 5.62 9.98
C THR A 26 -3.96 5.45 9.70
N GLU A 27 -4.66 6.55 9.46
CA GLU A 27 -6.02 6.54 8.93
C GLU A 27 -5.96 6.58 7.40
N PHE A 28 -6.88 5.89 6.73
CA PHE A 28 -6.98 5.94 5.27
C PHE A 28 -8.40 6.26 4.81
N VAL A 29 -8.47 6.90 3.66
CA VAL A 29 -9.65 6.95 2.79
C VAL A 29 -9.26 6.31 1.47
N GLU A 30 -9.98 5.28 1.07
CA GLU A 30 -9.82 4.61 -0.22
C GLU A 30 -10.98 4.99 -1.12
N VAL A 31 -10.68 5.31 -2.38
CA VAL A 31 -11.66 5.47 -3.44
C VAL A 31 -11.36 4.43 -4.51
N VAL A 32 -12.37 3.65 -4.88
CA VAL A 32 -12.29 2.66 -5.96
C VAL A 32 -13.05 3.22 -7.15
N GLN A 33 -12.33 3.49 -8.23
CA GLN A 33 -12.92 3.95 -9.49
C GLN A 33 -12.82 2.83 -10.52
N TYR A 34 -13.97 2.32 -10.94
CA TYR A 34 -14.05 1.30 -11.98
C TYR A 34 -13.93 1.97 -13.35
N LYS A 35 -13.12 1.42 -14.27
CA LYS A 35 -12.83 2.05 -15.56
C LYS A 35 -14.03 1.97 -16.52
N GLU A 36 -14.77 0.87 -16.49
CA GLU A 36 -15.92 0.65 -17.37
C GLU A 36 -17.23 1.20 -16.80
N MET A 37 -17.27 1.53 -15.49
CA MET A 37 -18.46 2.03 -14.82
C MET A 37 -18.30 3.50 -14.44
N LYS A 38 -19.41 4.24 -14.42
CA LYS A 38 -19.42 5.62 -13.86
C LYS A 38 -19.54 5.65 -12.33
N THR A 39 -19.43 4.49 -11.69
CA THR A 39 -19.57 4.33 -10.25
C THR A 39 -18.21 4.39 -9.56
N GLN A 40 -18.22 4.88 -8.33
CA GLN A 40 -17.08 4.84 -7.44
C GLN A 40 -17.52 4.38 -6.06
N ASP A 41 -16.68 3.59 -5.40
CA ASP A 41 -16.87 3.22 -4.00
C ASP A 41 -15.90 4.00 -3.13
N THR A 42 -16.27 4.21 -1.87
CA THR A 42 -15.44 4.91 -0.89
C THR A 42 -15.40 4.13 0.40
N PHE A 43 -14.19 3.81 0.85
CA PHE A 43 -13.92 3.13 2.10
C PHE A 43 -13.11 4.04 3.02
N ARG A 44 -13.30 3.90 4.32
CA ARG A 44 -12.51 4.61 5.31
C ARG A 44 -12.10 3.64 6.40
N GLY A 45 -10.93 3.85 6.98
CA GLY A 45 -10.44 2.94 7.99
C GLY A 45 -9.13 3.33 8.64
N ASN A 46 -8.60 2.37 9.38
CA ASN A 46 -7.30 2.45 10.02
C ASN A 46 -6.41 1.34 9.48
N LEU A 47 -5.16 1.66 9.21
CA LEU A 47 -4.11 0.71 8.87
C LEU A 47 -3.09 0.69 10.00
N THR A 48 -2.79 -0.49 10.52
CA THR A 48 -1.76 -0.71 11.54
C THR A 48 -0.79 -1.78 11.07
N ARG A 49 0.51 -1.50 11.13
CA ARG A 49 1.57 -2.46 10.83
C ARG A 49 2.42 -2.70 12.07
N LYS A 50 2.67 -3.97 12.40
CA LYS A 50 3.57 -4.42 13.46
C LYS A 50 4.42 -5.59 12.94
N GLY A 51 5.65 -5.32 12.53
CA GLY A 51 6.49 -6.29 11.83
C GLY A 51 5.84 -6.72 10.51
N SER A 52 5.75 -8.03 10.27
CA SER A 52 5.07 -8.64 9.11
C SER A 52 3.54 -8.64 9.22
N ASN A 53 2.97 -8.26 10.38
CA ASN A 53 1.53 -8.26 10.56
C ASN A 53 0.94 -6.91 10.14
N ILE A 54 -0.01 -6.94 9.22
CA ILE A 54 -0.77 -5.77 8.79
C ILE A 54 -2.24 -5.97 9.17
N LYS A 55 -2.84 -4.98 9.83
CA LYS A 55 -4.26 -4.95 10.16
C LYS A 55 -4.90 -3.71 9.53
N MET A 56 -5.88 -3.92 8.67
CA MET A 56 -6.69 -2.89 8.04
C MET A 56 -8.12 -3.01 8.55
N GLU A 57 -8.58 -2.00 9.28
CA GLU A 57 -9.92 -1.93 9.85
C GLU A 57 -10.75 -0.94 9.05
N VAL A 58 -11.65 -1.44 8.22
CA VAL A 58 -12.65 -0.63 7.52
C VAL A 58 -13.72 -0.25 8.53
N VAL A 59 -14.00 1.05 8.63
CA VAL A 59 -15.03 1.63 9.51
C VAL A 59 -16.25 2.11 8.73
N TYR A 60 -16.11 2.29 7.40
CA TYR A 60 -17.16 2.67 6.48
C TYR A 60 -16.88 2.06 5.10
N PRO A 61 -17.89 1.53 4.38
CA PRO A 61 -19.29 1.43 4.80
C PRO A 61 -19.56 0.22 5.73
N SER A 62 -18.68 -0.76 5.73
CA SER A 62 -18.74 -1.96 6.57
C SER A 62 -17.76 -1.85 7.75
N LYS A 63 -18.00 -2.63 8.82
CA LYS A 63 -17.07 -2.80 9.95
C LYS A 63 -16.22 -4.06 9.75
N GLU A 64 -15.57 -4.14 8.59
CA GLU A 64 -14.74 -5.29 8.22
C GLU A 64 -13.30 -5.09 8.67
N THR A 65 -12.67 -6.18 9.10
CA THR A 65 -11.25 -6.19 9.43
C THR A 65 -10.53 -7.17 8.54
N TYR A 66 -9.53 -6.67 7.84
CA TYR A 66 -8.58 -7.44 7.04
C TYR A 66 -7.29 -7.54 7.84
N LEU A 67 -6.81 -8.76 8.03
CA LEU A 67 -5.63 -9.04 8.82
C LEU A 67 -4.70 -9.93 8.00
N ILE A 68 -3.49 -9.47 7.77
CA ILE A 68 -2.43 -10.23 7.10
C ILE A 68 -1.47 -10.75 8.14
N ARG A 69 -1.29 -12.07 8.18
CA ARG A 69 -0.29 -12.76 9.00
C ARG A 69 0.23 -13.98 8.25
N ASN A 70 1.55 -14.17 8.20
CA ASN A 70 2.19 -15.36 7.61
C ASN A 70 1.61 -15.71 6.23
N ASP A 71 1.61 -14.73 5.32
CA ASP A 71 1.13 -14.89 3.94
C ASP A 71 -0.33 -15.33 3.81
N THR A 72 -1.12 -15.12 4.86
CA THR A 72 -2.56 -15.41 4.89
C THR A 72 -3.33 -14.13 5.17
N LEU A 73 -4.34 -13.86 4.34
CA LEU A 73 -5.34 -12.82 4.55
C LEU A 73 -6.51 -13.40 5.33
N PHE A 74 -6.78 -12.86 6.50
CA PHE A 74 -7.98 -13.11 7.28
C PHE A 74 -8.96 -11.96 7.10
N VAL A 75 -10.19 -12.26 6.69
CA VAL A 75 -11.30 -11.33 6.58
C VAL A 75 -12.27 -11.61 7.72
N ILE A 76 -12.46 -10.63 8.59
CA ILE A 76 -13.37 -10.69 9.73
C ILE A 76 -14.55 -9.78 9.41
N SER A 77 -15.72 -10.37 9.17
CA SER A 77 -16.95 -9.65 8.85
C SER A 77 -18.10 -10.21 9.69
N GLN A 78 -18.78 -9.34 10.44
CA GLN A 78 -19.94 -9.71 11.27
C GLN A 78 -19.68 -10.91 12.22
N GLY A 79 -18.48 -11.02 12.77
CA GLY A 79 -18.08 -12.10 13.67
C GLY A 79 -17.69 -13.41 12.98
N LYS A 80 -17.79 -13.50 11.64
CA LYS A 80 -17.27 -14.61 10.85
C LYS A 80 -15.83 -14.31 10.42
N VAL A 81 -14.99 -15.34 10.43
CA VAL A 81 -13.59 -15.27 9.98
C VAL A 81 -13.44 -16.16 8.76
N THR A 82 -12.99 -15.58 7.66
CA THR A 82 -12.63 -16.29 6.43
C THR A 82 -11.15 -16.07 6.16
N SER A 83 -10.44 -17.07 5.64
CA SER A 83 -9.01 -16.98 5.34
C SER A 83 -8.72 -17.31 3.88
N TYR A 84 -7.80 -16.56 3.28
CA TYR A 84 -7.33 -16.72 1.92
C TYR A 84 -5.81 -16.74 1.91
N PRO A 85 -5.15 -17.60 1.11
CA PRO A 85 -3.73 -17.43 0.84
C PRO A 85 -3.52 -16.09 0.14
N LEU A 86 -2.51 -15.33 0.53
CA LEU A 86 -2.10 -14.13 -0.20
C LEU A 86 -1.16 -14.52 -1.33
N GLU A 87 -1.42 -13.96 -2.50
CA GLU A 87 -0.44 -13.98 -3.58
C GLU A 87 0.80 -13.18 -3.18
N GLU A 88 1.97 -13.67 -3.58
CA GLU A 88 3.27 -13.11 -3.20
C GLU A 88 3.40 -11.62 -3.55
N ASP A 89 2.85 -11.22 -4.70
CA ASP A 89 2.89 -9.84 -5.18
C ASP A 89 2.02 -8.89 -4.34
N ALA A 90 0.90 -9.37 -3.79
CA ALA A 90 0.01 -8.58 -2.93
C ALA A 90 0.70 -8.26 -1.59
N LEU A 91 1.43 -9.23 -1.04
CA LEU A 91 2.22 -9.04 0.17
C LEU A 91 3.34 -8.02 -0.05
N LYS A 92 4.02 -8.10 -1.21
CA LYS A 92 5.09 -7.16 -1.56
C LYS A 92 4.60 -5.73 -1.66
N LEU A 93 3.38 -5.53 -2.19
CA LEU A 93 2.74 -4.23 -2.29
C LEU A 93 2.49 -3.61 -0.90
N LEU A 94 1.79 -4.33 -0.03
CA LEU A 94 1.35 -3.78 1.26
C LEU A 94 2.47 -3.59 2.28
N ASN A 95 3.58 -4.31 2.13
CA ASN A 95 4.79 -4.15 2.95
C ASN A 95 5.81 -3.17 2.36
N PHE A 96 5.50 -2.48 1.25
CA PHE A 96 6.44 -1.63 0.51
C PHE A 96 7.72 -2.36 0.05
N GLN A 97 7.69 -3.69 -0.01
CA GLN A 97 8.83 -4.50 -0.44
C GLN A 97 9.09 -4.36 -1.94
N PHE A 98 8.07 -3.98 -2.71
CA PHE A 98 8.17 -3.65 -4.14
C PHE A 98 9.25 -2.60 -4.45
N LEU A 99 9.61 -1.74 -3.49
CA LEU A 99 10.69 -0.76 -3.64
C LEU A 99 12.04 -1.41 -3.96
N SER A 100 12.17 -2.70 -3.65
CA SER A 100 13.38 -3.51 -3.85
C SER A 100 13.22 -4.51 -5.01
N ASP A 101 12.01 -4.67 -5.56
CA ASP A 101 11.70 -5.65 -6.60
C ASP A 101 11.82 -5.05 -8.00
N THR A 102 13.07 -4.90 -8.45
CA THR A 102 13.38 -4.41 -9.81
C THR A 102 13.14 -5.45 -10.90
N ILE A 103 12.85 -6.70 -10.54
CA ILE A 103 12.62 -7.80 -11.49
C ILE A 103 11.24 -7.64 -12.11
N ASN A 104 10.22 -7.44 -11.26
CA ASN A 104 8.83 -7.37 -11.69
C ASN A 104 8.39 -5.94 -12.03
N TYR A 105 9.04 -4.93 -11.43
CA TYR A 105 8.63 -3.53 -11.59
C TYR A 105 9.76 -2.63 -12.12
N GLU A 106 9.37 -1.64 -12.92
CA GLU A 106 10.20 -0.48 -13.27
C GLU A 106 9.87 0.66 -12.30
N LEU A 107 10.82 1.00 -11.42
CA LEU A 107 10.72 2.12 -10.51
C LEU A 107 11.25 3.40 -11.17
N LYS A 108 10.42 4.44 -11.21
CA LYS A 108 10.82 5.81 -11.53
C LYS A 108 10.55 6.72 -10.34
N VAL A 109 11.48 7.62 -10.08
CA VAL A 109 11.38 8.60 -9.00
C VAL A 109 11.33 9.99 -9.64
N SER A 110 10.36 10.80 -9.24
CA SER A 110 10.22 12.19 -9.65
C SER A 110 9.79 13.01 -8.45
N GLU A 111 10.67 13.87 -7.96
CA GLU A 111 10.45 14.69 -6.77
C GLU A 111 9.98 13.81 -5.58
N ASP A 112 8.81 14.12 -5.04
CA ASP A 112 8.16 13.45 -3.91
C ASP A 112 7.31 12.25 -4.35
N THR A 113 7.47 11.75 -5.57
CA THR A 113 6.63 10.67 -6.11
C THR A 113 7.43 9.50 -6.65
N LEU A 114 7.02 8.30 -6.23
CA LEU A 114 7.47 7.02 -6.77
C LEU A 114 6.42 6.48 -7.73
N TYR A 115 6.87 6.08 -8.91
CA TYR A 115 6.06 5.42 -9.93
C TYR A 115 6.60 4.01 -10.14
N LEU A 116 5.73 3.02 -10.08
CA LEU A 116 6.04 1.62 -10.31
C LEU A 116 5.20 1.15 -11.47
N LYS A 117 5.84 0.74 -12.54
CA LYS A 117 5.16 0.15 -13.70
C LYS A 117 5.48 -1.34 -13.74
N SER A 118 4.47 -2.19 -13.88
CA SER A 118 4.72 -3.61 -14.07
C SER A 118 5.40 -3.87 -15.41
N LYS A 119 6.37 -4.80 -15.42
CA LYS A 119 7.06 -5.26 -16.62
C LYS A 119 6.43 -6.50 -17.25
N LYS A 120 5.58 -7.21 -16.50
CA LYS A 120 4.91 -8.46 -16.88
C LYS A 120 3.44 -8.41 -16.47
N GLU A 121 2.66 -9.44 -16.79
CA GLU A 121 1.38 -9.66 -16.13
C GLU A 121 1.62 -9.74 -14.61
N SER A 122 0.96 -8.85 -13.88
CA SER A 122 1.06 -8.71 -12.42
C SER A 122 -0.27 -8.19 -11.89
N LEU A 123 -0.43 -8.17 -10.57
CA LEU A 123 -1.63 -7.69 -9.87
C LEU A 123 -2.04 -6.25 -10.20
N PHE A 124 -1.12 -5.43 -10.72
CA PHE A 124 -1.41 -4.06 -11.16
C PHE A 124 -0.54 -3.67 -12.35
N LEU A 125 -1.06 -2.77 -13.18
CA LEU A 125 -0.34 -2.15 -14.30
C LEU A 125 0.61 -1.06 -13.82
N MET A 126 0.12 -0.21 -12.91
CA MET A 126 0.88 0.91 -12.35
C MET A 126 0.52 1.16 -10.89
N ALA A 127 1.53 1.47 -10.07
CA ALA A 127 1.33 2.03 -8.74
C ALA A 127 2.07 3.37 -8.62
N LYS A 128 1.45 4.32 -7.94
CA LYS A 128 1.99 5.66 -7.66
C LYS A 128 1.95 5.89 -6.16
N LEU A 129 3.09 6.18 -5.57
CA LEU A 129 3.21 6.55 -4.16
C LEU A 129 3.72 7.98 -4.04
N VAL A 130 2.90 8.88 -3.52
CA VAL A 130 3.29 10.25 -3.19
C VAL A 130 3.72 10.29 -1.73
N ILE A 131 4.92 10.80 -1.49
CA ILE A 131 5.58 10.87 -0.19
C ILE A 131 5.85 12.33 0.12
N GLN A 132 5.14 12.89 1.08
CA GLN A 132 5.40 14.25 1.55
C GLN A 132 6.03 14.22 2.93
N LYS A 133 7.14 14.96 3.10
CA LYS A 133 7.88 15.01 4.37
C LYS A 133 8.22 13.60 4.88
N GLY A 134 8.62 12.72 3.96
CA GLY A 134 8.98 11.32 4.24
C GLY A 134 7.82 10.38 4.56
N ILE A 135 6.56 10.82 4.50
CA ILE A 135 5.39 10.01 4.84
C ILE A 135 4.53 9.75 3.60
N PRO A 136 4.01 8.53 3.38
CA PRO A 136 3.07 8.28 2.31
C PRO A 136 1.78 9.04 2.54
N GLU A 137 1.45 9.92 1.60
CA GLU A 137 0.20 10.67 1.63
C GLU A 137 -0.83 10.03 0.70
N ILE A 138 -0.41 9.63 -0.50
CA ILE A 138 -1.30 9.06 -1.51
C ILE A 138 -0.66 7.80 -2.08
N LEU A 139 -1.42 6.70 -2.11
CA LEU A 139 -1.10 5.51 -2.90
C LEU A 139 -2.21 5.33 -3.94
N SER A 140 -1.83 5.29 -5.22
CA SER A 140 -2.72 4.93 -6.31
C SER A 140 -2.26 3.61 -6.90
N ILE A 141 -3.18 2.68 -7.16
CA ILE A 141 -2.92 1.41 -7.81
C ILE A 141 -3.90 1.31 -8.96
N GLU A 142 -3.41 1.00 -10.15
CA GLU A 142 -4.18 0.85 -11.36
C GLU A 142 -3.97 -0.55 -11.91
N ASP A 143 -5.06 -1.28 -12.09
CA ASP A 143 -5.10 -2.55 -12.82
C ASP A 143 -5.93 -2.39 -14.12
N GLU A 144 -6.28 -3.47 -14.78
CA GLU A 144 -7.05 -3.44 -16.03
C GLU A 144 -8.50 -2.95 -15.85
N GLU A 145 -9.08 -3.16 -14.67
CA GLU A 145 -10.51 -2.97 -14.40
C GLU A 145 -10.80 -1.69 -13.61
N LYS A 146 -9.87 -1.26 -12.75
CA LYS A 146 -10.11 -0.19 -11.77
C LYS A 146 -8.84 0.56 -11.38
N ILE A 147 -9.07 1.68 -10.71
CA ILE A 147 -8.06 2.51 -10.05
C ILE A 147 -8.44 2.60 -8.57
N LEU A 148 -7.55 2.13 -7.70
CA LEU A 148 -7.63 2.28 -6.25
C LEU A 148 -6.82 3.50 -5.85
N LYS A 149 -7.41 4.41 -5.07
CA LYS A 149 -6.71 5.58 -4.53
C LYS A 149 -6.87 5.67 -3.04
N PHE A 150 -5.79 5.42 -2.32
CA PHE A 150 -5.67 5.62 -0.88
C PHE A 150 -5.12 7.00 -0.58
N SER A 151 -5.74 7.69 0.38
CA SER A 151 -5.24 8.91 1.00
C SER A 151 -5.02 8.65 2.48
N PHE A 152 -3.79 8.80 2.96
CA PHE A 152 -3.40 8.50 4.33
C PHE A 152 -3.28 9.76 5.18
N LYS A 153 -3.69 9.67 6.45
CA LYS A 153 -3.65 10.79 7.41
C LYS A 153 -3.32 10.30 8.81
N LYS A 154 -2.87 11.23 9.66
CA LYS A 154 -2.61 11.00 11.10
C LYS A 154 -1.65 9.83 11.36
N TRP A 155 -0.55 9.80 10.62
CA TRP A 155 0.52 8.84 10.83
C TRP A 155 1.07 8.93 12.26
N LYS A 156 1.23 7.77 12.89
CA LYS A 156 1.88 7.59 14.19
C LYS A 156 2.86 6.42 14.07
N PHE A 157 4.13 6.68 14.35
CA PHE A 157 5.15 5.64 14.46
C PHE A 157 5.35 5.30 15.94
N TYR A 158 5.61 4.03 16.22
CA TYR A 158 5.90 3.55 17.57
C TYR A 158 7.38 3.17 17.66
N GLU A 159 7.92 3.30 18.87
CA GLU A 159 9.26 2.78 19.22
C GLU A 159 9.24 1.26 19.38
#